data_AF-A0A1H9PSN6-F1
#
_entry.id   AF-A0A1H9PSN6-F1
#
_cell.length_a   1.000
_cell.length_b   1.000
_cell.length_c   1.000
_cell.angle_alpha   90.00
_cell.angle_beta   90.00
_cell.angle_gamma   90.00
#
_symmetry.space_group_name_H-M   'P 1'
#
loop_
_entity.id
_entity.type
_entity.pdbx_description
1 polymer ?
#
loop_
_entity_poly.entity_id
_entity_poly.type
_entity_poly.pdbx_seq_one_letter_code
_entity_poly.pdbx_strand_id
1 'polypeptide(L)'
;MDFQPTLYIASSELTRQLRAGVEFEVQKIKLPRWVSRNQVRRLLTEQAQHDDWELSRVRRYRDGSREIWLRRKIIRARLTVFA
;
A
#
# COMPACT_ATOMS: atom_id res chain seq x y z
N MET A 1 -10.12 -19.52 -7.01
CA MET A 1 -9.08 -19.01 -7.94
C MET A 1 -8.38 -17.89 -7.19
N ASP A 2 -7.26 -18.20 -6.55
CA ASP A 2 -6.63 -17.28 -5.60
C ASP A 2 -5.97 -16.15 -6.38
N PHE A 3 -6.58 -14.98 -6.32
CA PHE A 3 -5.97 -13.77 -6.86
C PHE A 3 -4.76 -13.46 -5.98
N GLN A 4 -3.57 -13.54 -6.57
CA GLN A 4 -2.29 -13.21 -5.92
C GLN A 4 -1.80 -11.84 -6.42
N PRO A 5 -2.39 -10.72 -5.93
CA PRO A 5 -2.13 -9.37 -6.44
C PRO A 5 -0.65 -8.98 -6.38
N THR A 6 0.07 -9.52 -5.41
CA THR A 6 1.49 -9.25 -5.15
C THR A 6 2.39 -9.65 -6.33
N LEU A 7 1.97 -10.60 -7.18
CA LEU A 7 2.73 -11.01 -8.37
C LEU A 7 2.89 -9.89 -9.42
N TYR A 8 2.11 -8.81 -9.31
CA TYR A 8 2.22 -7.65 -10.20
C TYR A 8 3.17 -6.57 -9.69
N ILE A 9 3.67 -6.73 -8.47
CA ILE A 9 4.54 -5.76 -7.80
C ILE A 9 5.97 -6.02 -8.26
N ALA A 10 6.54 -5.08 -9.02
CA ALA A 10 7.93 -5.16 -9.44
C ALA A 10 8.90 -4.84 -8.29
N SER A 11 8.51 -3.93 -7.39
CA SER A 11 9.22 -3.66 -6.16
C SER A 11 8.29 -3.08 -5.10
N SER A 12 8.58 -3.37 -3.83
CA SER A 12 7.92 -2.76 -2.68
C SER A 12 8.93 -2.26 -1.67
N GLU A 13 8.80 -1.02 -1.23
CA GLU A 13 9.59 -0.42 -0.15
C GLU A 13 8.65 -0.05 1.00
N LEU A 14 8.96 -0.49 2.22
CA LEU A 14 8.22 -0.13 3.42
C LEU A 14 9.01 0.88 4.23
N THR A 15 8.38 2.00 4.55
CA THR A 15 8.98 3.09 5.32
C THR A 15 8.04 3.50 6.45
N ARG A 16 8.60 3.95 7.58
CA ARG A 16 7.81 4.58 8.65
C ARG A 16 7.93 6.08 8.54
N GLN A 17 6.80 6.78 8.68
CA GLN A 17 6.73 8.24 8.61
C GLN A 17 5.97 8.80 9.80
N LEU A 18 6.57 9.76 10.49
CA LEU A 18 5.89 10.60 11.49
C LEU A 18 5.30 11.82 10.77
N ARG A 19 3.98 11.99 10.85
CA ARG A 19 3.28 13.16 10.29
C ARG A 19 2.26 13.70 11.28
N ALA A 20 2.39 14.98 11.65
CA ALA A 20 1.49 15.66 12.58
C ALA A 20 1.23 14.88 13.89
N GLY A 21 2.30 14.29 14.47
CA GLY A 21 2.20 13.50 15.70
C GLY A 21 1.63 12.08 15.53
N VAL A 22 1.29 11.67 14.31
CA VAL A 22 0.79 10.32 13.99
C VAL A 22 1.86 9.54 13.24
N GLU A 23 2.14 8.31 13.68
CA GLU A 23 3.00 7.37 12.99
C GLU A 23 2.23 6.62 11.89
N PHE A 24 2.83 6.55 10.71
CA PHE A 24 2.31 5.80 9.58
C PHE A 24 3.34 4.79 9.09
N GLU A 25 2.87 3.62 8.70
CA GLU A 25 3.59 2.79 7.73
C GLU A 25 3.20 3.25 6.34
N VAL A 26 4.19 3.38 5.46
CA VAL A 26 4.03 3.79 4.07
C VAL A 26 4.71 2.78 3.18
N GLN A 27 3.92 2.13 2.33
CA GLN A 27 4.40 1.19 1.32
C GLN A 27 4.43 1.88 -0.04
N LYS A 28 5.61 1.92 -0.65
CA LYS A 28 5.77 2.33 -2.04
C LYS A 28 5.83 1.09 -2.92
N ILE A 29 4.93 1.00 -3.88
CA ILE A 29 4.80 -0.12 -4.81
C ILE A 29 5.11 0.39 -6.22
N LYS A 30 5.99 -0.29 -6.95
CA LYS A 30 6.21 -0.06 -8.37
C LYS A 30 5.49 -1.12 -9.19
N LEU A 31 4.66 -0.66 -10.13
CA LEU A 31 3.94 -1.51 -11.07
C LEU A 31 4.47 -1.30 -12.49
N PRO A 32 4.79 -2.37 -13.22
CA PRO A 32 5.25 -2.29 -14.59
C PRO A 32 4.10 -2.00 -15.57
N ARG A 33 4.46 -1.57 -16.78
CA ARG A 33 3.49 -1.09 -17.79
C ARG A 33 2.47 -2.13 -18.25
N TRP A 34 2.80 -3.42 -18.16
CA TRP A 34 1.93 -4.52 -18.59
C TRP A 34 0.77 -4.78 -17.62
N VAL A 35 0.82 -4.23 -16.40
CA VAL A 35 -0.29 -4.35 -15.46
C VAL A 35 -1.43 -3.43 -15.91
N SER A 36 -2.56 -4.02 -16.27
CA SER A 36 -3.74 -3.26 -16.71
C SER A 36 -4.31 -2.39 -15.59
N ARG A 37 -5.04 -1.33 -15.95
CA ARG A 37 -5.71 -0.46 -14.97
C ARG A 37 -6.67 -1.24 -14.07
N ASN A 38 -7.35 -2.25 -14.60
CA ASN A 38 -8.29 -3.08 -13.83
C ASN A 38 -7.57 -3.98 -12.82
N GLN A 39 -6.44 -4.57 -13.20
CA GLN A 39 -5.59 -5.30 -12.26
C GLN A 39 -5.06 -4.39 -11.15
N VAL A 40 -4.64 -3.17 -11.46
CA VAL A 40 -4.22 -2.20 -10.44
C VAL A 40 -5.36 -1.86 -9.50
N ARG A 41 -6.56 -1.59 -10.02
CA ARG A 41 -7.74 -1.30 -9.17
C ARG A 41 -8.04 -2.46 -8.23
N ARG A 42 -8.04 -3.69 -8.74
CA ARG A 42 -8.27 -4.89 -7.92
C ARG A 42 -7.20 -5.04 -6.84
N LEU A 43 -5.91 -4.96 -7.20
CA LEU A 43 -4.79 -4.96 -6.25
C LEU A 43 -5.00 -3.94 -5.12
N LEU A 44 -5.34 -2.70 -5.46
CA LEU A 44 -5.54 -1.63 -4.47
C LEU A 44 -6.76 -1.87 -3.59
N THR A 45 -7.85 -2.39 -4.16
CA THR A 45 -9.06 -2.73 -3.39
C THR A 45 -8.78 -3.83 -2.38
N GLU A 46 -8.10 -4.90 -2.78
CA GLU A 46 -7.74 -6.00 -1.87
C GLU A 46 -6.81 -5.51 -0.74
N GLN A 47 -5.79 -4.71 -1.07
CA GLN A 47 -4.90 -4.12 -0.07
C GLN A 47 -5.63 -3.21 0.92
N ALA A 48 -6.62 -2.45 0.45
CA ALA A 48 -7.43 -1.61 1.32
C ALA A 48 -8.41 -2.42 2.20
N GLN A 49 -8.94 -3.53 1.69
CA GLN A 49 -9.91 -4.36 2.41
C GLN A 49 -9.27 -5.27 3.46
N HIS A 50 -8.10 -5.83 3.17
CA HIS A 50 -7.50 -6.87 4.00
C HIS A 50 -6.40 -6.38 4.94
N ASP A 51 -5.68 -5.32 4.58
CA ASP A 51 -4.44 -4.92 5.25
C ASP A 51 -4.49 -3.49 5.85
N ASP A 52 -5.68 -2.89 5.84
CA ASP A 52 -5.97 -1.51 6.28
C ASP A 52 -5.12 -0.44 5.57
N TRP A 53 -4.69 -0.71 4.33
CA TRP A 53 -3.92 0.24 3.54
C TRP A 53 -4.81 1.26 2.83
N GLU A 54 -4.54 2.55 3.05
CA GLU A 54 -5.16 3.65 2.31
C GLU A 54 -4.29 4.10 1.13
N LEU A 55 -4.91 4.39 -0.01
CA LEU A 55 -4.21 5.00 -1.14
C LEU A 55 -3.86 6.46 -0.83
N SER A 56 -2.56 6.76 -0.76
CA SER A 56 -2.07 8.12 -0.47
C SER A 56 -1.61 8.91 -1.70
N ARG A 57 -1.03 8.21 -2.70
CA ARG A 57 -0.55 8.84 -3.93
C ARG A 57 -0.46 7.83 -5.07
N VAL A 58 -0.73 8.28 -6.29
CA VAL A 58 -0.45 7.56 -7.52
C VAL A 58 0.37 8.44 -8.44
N ARG A 59 1.47 7.91 -8.98
CA ARG A 59 2.27 8.53 -10.03
C ARG A 59 2.25 7.62 -11.26
N ARG A 60 1.92 8.19 -12.41
CA ARG A 60 2.00 7.51 -13.71
C ARG A 60 3.17 8.08 -14.49
N TYR A 61 3.95 7.21 -15.09
CA TYR A 61 5.09 7.57 -15.93
C TYR A 61 4.72 7.43 -17.42
N ARG A 62 5.47 8.12 -18.28
CA ARG A 62 5.25 8.10 -19.74
C ARG A 62 5.50 6.72 -20.36
N ASP A 63 6.37 5.91 -19.76
CA ASP A 63 6.64 4.52 -20.15
C ASP A 63 5.50 3.54 -19.80
N GLY A 64 4.44 4.04 -19.15
CA GLY A 64 3.28 3.27 -18.72
C GLY A 64 3.42 2.63 -17.34
N SER A 65 4.61 2.70 -16.72
CA SER A 65 4.81 2.25 -15.35
C SER A 65 4.13 3.19 -14.34
N ARG A 66 3.92 2.67 -13.13
CA ARG A 66 3.20 3.37 -12.07
C ARG A 66 3.93 3.18 -10.74
N GLU A 67 4.00 4.25 -9.97
CA GLU A 67 4.34 4.17 -8.55
C GLU A 67 3.12 4.52 -7.72
N ILE A 68 2.90 3.75 -6.67
CA ILE A 68 1.75 3.89 -5.78
C ILE A 68 2.28 3.93 -4.36
N TRP A 69 1.79 4.88 -3.57
CA TRP A 69 2.07 4.96 -2.14
C TRP A 69 0.80 4.61 -1.39
N LEU A 70 0.86 3.53 -0.63
CA LEU A 70 -0.13 3.14 0.36
C LEU A 70 0.34 3.61 1.73
N ARG A 71 -0.60 3.97 2.60
CA ARG A 71 -0.30 4.30 4.00
C ARG A 71 -1.28 3.61 4.94
N ARG A 72 -0.83 3.26 6.13
CA ARG A 72 -1.71 2.85 7.23
C ARG A 72 -1.20 3.46 8.54
N LYS A 73 -2.12 3.79 9.45
CA LYS A 73 -1.75 4.34 10.76
C LYS A 73 -1.15 3.22 11.62
N ILE A 74 -0.05 3.50 12.30
CA ILE A 74 0.47 2.61 13.34
C ILE A 74 -0.31 2.91 14.62
N ILE A 75 -1.23 2.02 14.98
CA ILE A 75 -1.96 2.11 16.25
C ILE A 75 -1.21 1.26 17.27
N ARG A 76 -0.57 1.93 18.24
CA ARG A 76 0.08 1.26 19.37
C ARG A 76 -0.92 1.18 20.52
N ALA A 77 -1.64 0.06 20.60
CA ALA A 77 -2.50 -0.19 21.76
C ALA A 77 -1.62 -0.37 23.00
N ARG A 78 -1.90 0.38 24.07
CA ARG A 78 -1.34 0.11 25.39
C ARG A 78 -2.15 -1.04 25.98
N LEU A 79 -1.51 -2.20 26.17
CA LEU A 79 -2.11 -3.29 26.93
C LEU A 79 -2.36 -2.78 28.35
N THR A 80 -3.63 -2.60 28.71
CA THR A 80 -4.02 -2.43 30.11
C THR A 80 -4.15 -3.83 30.69
N VAL A 81 -3.08 -4.33 31.29
CA VAL A 81 -3.18 -5.50 32.16
C VAL A 81 -3.60 -4.98 33.52
N PHE A 82 -4.82 -5.29 33.95
CA PHE A 82 -5.23 -5.09 35.33
C PHE A 82 -4.51 -6.16 36.19
N ALA A 83 -3.78 -5.71 37.20
CA ALA A 83 -3.18 -6.55 38.23
C ALA A 83 -4.12 -6.65 39.43
#